data_AF-A0A4Q1FTZ9-F1
#
_entry.id   AF-A0A4Q1FTZ9-F1
#
_cell.length_a   1.000
_cell.length_b   1.000
_cell.length_c   1.000
_cell.angle_alpha   90.00
_cell.angle_beta   90.00
_cell.angle_gamma   90.00
#
_symmetry.space_group_name_H-M   'P 1'
#
loop_
_entity.id
_entity.type
_entity.pdbx_description
1 polymer ?
#
loop_
_entity_poly.entity_id
_entity_poly.type
_entity_poly.pdbx_seq_one_letter_code
_entity_poly.pdbx_strand_id
1 'polypeptide(L)'
;MEKLIKEVRILKIYAASLTVVCILLFILAFKSNPSVEHFKEIDVERINIVEKDGTLKMVISNKERQHPGMVNHKNMKQRERDAGLIFFNSLGDECGGLVYDANEKESGMVYSVDQRNTDQIMQLQYLEQAGKDKKRVYGLKLWDRPDNFPLEDIIKFEDSLKKMNDPVASKKAYAMLREQGKLTNERFFAGKTADGDVGVFIRDTKGKVRLKLYIDKNNQTHIENLDENGNVVK
;
A
#
# COMPACT_ATOMS: atom_id res chain seq x y z
N MET A 1 -79.01 -10.77 -13.53
CA MET A 1 -78.21 -11.42 -12.47
C MET A 1 -77.07 -12.26 -13.05
N GLU A 2 -77.31 -13.10 -14.06
CA GLU A 2 -76.29 -13.96 -14.69
C GLU A 2 -75.09 -13.21 -15.30
N LYS A 3 -75.32 -12.08 -15.97
CA LYS A 3 -74.24 -11.25 -16.55
C LYS A 3 -73.24 -10.78 -15.49
N LEU A 4 -73.76 -10.36 -14.34
CA LEU A 4 -72.98 -9.83 -13.22
C LEU A 4 -72.16 -10.95 -12.54
N ILE A 5 -72.74 -12.14 -12.40
CA ILE A 5 -72.03 -13.34 -11.89
C ILE A 5 -70.89 -13.74 -12.85
N LYS A 6 -71.12 -13.67 -14.17
CA LYS A 6 -70.11 -13.97 -15.19
C LYS A 6 -68.94 -12.96 -15.14
N GLU A 7 -69.23 -11.67 -15.05
CA GLU A 7 -68.23 -10.61 -14.94
C GLU A 7 -67.40 -10.72 -13.65
N VAL A 8 -68.04 -11.02 -12.50
CA VAL A 8 -67.33 -11.26 -11.23
C VAL A 8 -66.44 -12.50 -11.30
N ARG A 9 -66.86 -13.56 -12.00
CA ARG A 9 -66.06 -14.78 -12.17
C ARG A 9 -64.82 -14.51 -13.02
N ILE A 10 -64.96 -13.72 -14.09
CA ILE A 10 -63.84 -13.26 -14.93
C ILE A 10 -62.88 -12.40 -14.10
N LEU A 11 -63.39 -11.47 -13.29
CA LEU A 11 -62.57 -10.59 -12.45
C LEU A 11 -61.79 -11.38 -11.39
N LYS A 12 -62.39 -12.41 -10.78
CA LYS A 12 -61.71 -13.29 -9.82
C LYS A 12 -60.57 -14.08 -10.47
N ILE A 13 -60.81 -14.63 -11.67
CA ILE A 13 -59.78 -15.33 -12.45
C ILE A 13 -58.64 -14.37 -12.80
N TYR A 14 -58.98 -13.16 -13.25
CA TYR A 14 -57.99 -12.12 -13.55
C TYR A 14 -57.16 -11.75 -12.31
N ALA A 15 -57.80 -11.43 -11.18
CA ALA A 15 -57.12 -11.05 -9.95
C ALA A 15 -56.22 -12.17 -9.42
N ALA A 16 -56.69 -13.43 -9.44
CA ALA A 16 -55.88 -14.58 -9.06
C ALA A 16 -54.67 -14.76 -9.99
N SER A 17 -54.87 -14.63 -11.31
CA SER A 17 -53.80 -14.72 -12.30
C SER A 17 -52.76 -13.61 -12.11
N LEU A 18 -53.21 -12.38 -11.91
CA LEU A 18 -52.34 -11.23 -11.64
C LEU A 18 -51.55 -11.41 -10.34
N THR A 19 -52.19 -11.94 -9.30
CA THR A 19 -51.54 -12.23 -8.01
C THR A 19 -50.43 -13.28 -8.18
N VAL A 20 -50.69 -14.36 -8.93
CA VAL A 20 -49.69 -15.38 -9.24
C VAL A 20 -48.52 -14.79 -10.03
N VAL A 21 -48.79 -13.94 -11.03
CA VAL A 21 -47.73 -13.25 -11.79
C VAL A 21 -46.90 -12.34 -10.88
N CYS A 22 -47.52 -11.57 -9.99
CA CYS A 22 -46.80 -10.72 -9.04
C CYS A 22 -45.91 -11.53 -8.09
N ILE A 23 -46.40 -12.68 -7.59
CA ILE A 23 -45.62 -13.58 -6.73
C ILE A 23 -44.41 -14.13 -7.49
N LEU A 24 -44.61 -14.57 -8.75
CA LEU A 24 -43.53 -15.07 -9.59
C LEU A 24 -42.48 -14.00 -9.88
N LEU A 25 -42.90 -12.77 -10.20
CA LEU A 25 -42.00 -11.63 -10.38
C LEU A 25 -41.23 -11.31 -9.10
N PHE A 26 -41.87 -11.38 -7.93
CA PHE A 26 -41.20 -11.23 -6.63
C PHE A 26 -40.11 -12.30 -6.45
N ILE A 27 -40.43 -13.58 -6.66
CA ILE A 27 -39.46 -14.69 -6.49
C ILE A 27 -38.28 -14.54 -7.47
N LEU A 28 -38.54 -14.12 -8.72
CA LEU A 28 -37.49 -13.90 -9.72
C LEU A 28 -36.62 -12.68 -9.42
N ALA A 29 -37.20 -11.60 -8.88
CA ALA A 29 -36.47 -10.38 -8.54
C ALA A 29 -35.46 -10.57 -7.40
N PHE A 30 -35.74 -11.48 -6.46
CA PHE A 30 -34.85 -11.79 -5.33
C PHE A 30 -33.93 -12.99 -5.57
N LYS A 31 -33.97 -13.59 -6.76
CA LYS A 31 -33.06 -14.68 -7.10
C LYS A 31 -31.67 -14.11 -7.41
N SER A 32 -30.86 -13.98 -6.37
CA SER A 32 -29.40 -13.85 -6.50
C SER A 32 -28.88 -15.09 -7.24
N ASN A 33 -28.53 -14.93 -8.51
CA ASN A 33 -27.73 -15.92 -9.20
C ASN A 33 -26.28 -15.66 -8.79
N PRO A 34 -25.59 -16.60 -8.12
CA PRO A 34 -24.14 -16.54 -7.99
C PRO A 34 -23.52 -16.89 -9.35
N SER A 35 -23.67 -16.00 -10.33
CA SER A 35 -22.92 -16.07 -11.58
C SER A 35 -21.57 -15.40 -11.38
N VAL A 36 -20.52 -16.05 -11.91
CA VAL A 36 -19.26 -15.35 -12.14
C VAL A 36 -19.51 -14.40 -13.30
N GLU A 37 -19.40 -13.09 -13.02
CA GLU A 37 -19.51 -12.07 -14.06
C GLU A 37 -18.26 -12.10 -14.93
N HIS A 38 -18.46 -12.09 -16.25
CA HIS A 38 -17.39 -12.05 -17.23
C HIS A 38 -17.43 -10.71 -17.96
N PHE A 39 -16.40 -9.90 -17.75
CA PHE A 39 -16.23 -8.63 -18.44
C PHE A 39 -15.15 -8.75 -19.51
N LYS A 40 -15.35 -8.10 -20.65
CA LYS A 40 -14.29 -7.90 -21.63
C LYS A 40 -13.33 -6.80 -21.18
N GLU A 41 -13.88 -5.71 -20.63
CA GLU A 41 -13.17 -4.53 -20.13
C GLU A 41 -14.03 -3.86 -19.06
N ILE A 42 -13.39 -3.18 -18.11
CA ILE A 42 -14.04 -2.36 -17.09
C ILE A 42 -13.29 -1.03 -16.94
N ASP A 43 -13.99 0.07 -17.09
CA ASP A 43 -13.48 1.42 -16.81
C ASP A 43 -14.03 1.90 -15.48
N VAL A 44 -13.19 1.88 -14.44
CA VAL A 44 -13.58 2.22 -13.08
C VAL A 44 -12.46 2.97 -12.38
N GLU A 45 -12.82 3.85 -11.45
CA GLU A 45 -11.83 4.57 -10.65
C GLU A 45 -11.23 3.70 -9.53
N ARG A 46 -11.96 2.67 -9.09
CA ARG A 46 -11.59 1.81 -7.97
C ARG A 46 -12.27 0.44 -8.00
N ILE A 47 -11.50 -0.58 -7.65
CA ILE A 47 -11.94 -1.95 -7.38
C ILE A 47 -11.59 -2.30 -5.93
N ASN A 48 -12.56 -2.83 -5.19
CA ASN A 48 -12.34 -3.41 -3.87
C ASN A 48 -12.47 -4.93 -3.96
N ILE A 49 -11.47 -5.66 -3.46
CA ILE A 49 -11.58 -7.10 -3.24
C ILE A 49 -11.87 -7.32 -1.75
N VAL A 50 -12.99 -7.99 -1.46
CA VAL A 50 -13.50 -8.19 -0.11
C VAL A 50 -13.80 -9.68 0.14
N GLU A 51 -13.70 -10.08 1.40
CA GLU A 51 -14.21 -11.36 1.89
C GLU A 51 -15.75 -11.37 1.94
N LYS A 52 -16.33 -12.54 2.20
CA LYS A 52 -17.81 -12.70 2.33
C LYS A 52 -18.43 -11.82 3.43
N ASP A 53 -17.68 -11.53 4.48
CA ASP A 53 -18.11 -10.68 5.59
C ASP A 53 -17.90 -9.19 5.33
N GLY A 54 -17.36 -8.82 4.16
CA GLY A 54 -17.04 -7.44 3.79
C GLY A 54 -15.63 -6.99 4.17
N THR A 55 -14.81 -7.84 4.81
CA THR A 55 -13.43 -7.50 5.15
C THR A 55 -12.62 -7.22 3.88
N LEU A 56 -11.96 -6.06 3.83
CA LEU A 56 -11.15 -5.65 2.68
C LEU A 56 -9.85 -6.47 2.61
N LYS A 57 -9.48 -6.89 1.40
CA LYS A 57 -8.24 -7.65 1.11
C LYS A 57 -7.32 -6.96 0.15
N MET A 58 -7.88 -6.27 -0.84
CA MET A 58 -7.10 -5.49 -1.78
C MET A 58 -7.92 -4.32 -2.31
N VAL A 59 -7.26 -3.19 -2.56
CA VAL A 59 -7.81 -2.06 -3.30
C VAL A 59 -6.94 -1.80 -4.50
N ILE A 60 -7.57 -1.66 -5.68
CA ILE A 60 -6.94 -1.12 -6.90
C ILE A 60 -7.63 0.20 -7.17
N SER A 61 -6.89 1.31 -7.28
CA SER A 61 -7.54 2.59 -7.59
C SER A 61 -6.61 3.61 -8.21
N ASN A 62 -7.23 4.64 -8.81
CA ASN A 62 -6.55 5.89 -9.11
C ASN A 62 -6.14 6.66 -7.83
N LYS A 63 -5.46 7.80 -8.03
CA LYS A 63 -4.96 8.68 -6.97
C LYS A 63 -6.09 9.28 -6.11
N GLU A 64 -7.18 9.72 -6.74
CA GLU A 64 -8.28 10.41 -6.05
C GLU A 64 -9.12 9.48 -5.15
N ARG A 65 -9.28 8.21 -5.55
CA ARG A 65 -10.10 7.22 -4.85
C ARG A 65 -9.28 6.28 -3.95
N GLN A 66 -8.00 6.57 -3.75
CA GLN A 66 -7.07 5.72 -3.01
C GLN A 66 -7.45 5.53 -1.55
N HIS A 67 -7.24 4.32 -1.04
CA HIS A 67 -7.50 4.00 0.35
C HIS A 67 -6.47 4.71 1.26
N PRO A 68 -6.89 5.39 2.34
CA PRO A 68 -5.95 6.06 3.25
C PRO A 68 -4.97 5.09 3.91
N GLY A 69 -5.43 3.86 4.10
CA GLY A 69 -4.78 2.76 4.80
C GLY A 69 -5.50 2.41 6.10
N MET A 70 -5.20 1.25 6.67
CA MET A 70 -5.81 0.79 7.94
C MET A 70 -4.73 0.32 8.91
N VAL A 71 -4.88 0.70 10.18
CA VAL A 71 -4.01 0.27 11.28
C VAL A 71 -4.88 -0.01 12.49
N ASN A 72 -4.69 -1.15 13.14
CA ASN A 72 -5.54 -1.67 14.21
C ASN A 72 -7.03 -1.60 13.85
N HIS A 73 -7.40 -2.04 12.65
CA HIS A 73 -8.76 -2.05 12.12
C HIS A 73 -9.42 -0.66 12.00
N LYS A 74 -8.62 0.42 12.03
CA LYS A 74 -9.10 1.80 11.91
C LYS A 74 -8.52 2.45 10.66
N ASN A 75 -9.35 3.20 9.96
CA ASN A 75 -8.88 4.03 8.87
C ASN A 75 -7.88 5.07 9.36
N MET A 76 -6.77 5.17 8.65
CA MET A 76 -5.84 6.28 8.82
C MET A 76 -6.48 7.58 8.33
N LYS A 77 -5.90 8.72 8.73
CA LYS A 77 -6.28 10.03 8.18
C LYS A 77 -6.09 10.01 6.66
N GLN A 78 -6.97 10.71 5.93
CA GLN A 78 -6.81 10.85 4.49
C GLN A 78 -5.46 11.49 4.17
N ARG A 79 -4.74 10.88 3.24
CA ARG A 79 -3.43 11.33 2.75
C ARG A 79 -3.39 11.20 1.24
N GLU A 80 -2.62 12.06 0.60
CA GLU A 80 -2.32 11.90 -0.82
C GLU A 80 -1.40 10.69 -1.01
N ARG A 81 -1.77 9.82 -1.96
CA ARG A 81 -1.02 8.64 -2.38
C ARG A 81 -1.24 8.47 -3.87
N ASP A 82 -0.25 7.95 -4.57
CA ASP A 82 -0.39 7.70 -5.99
C ASP A 82 -1.33 6.52 -6.29
N ALA A 83 -1.71 6.40 -7.55
CA ALA A 83 -2.51 5.29 -8.03
C ALA A 83 -1.77 3.95 -7.80
N GLY A 84 -2.54 2.89 -7.58
CA GLY A 84 -1.94 1.59 -7.32
C GLY A 84 -2.81 0.58 -6.59
N LEU A 85 -2.13 -0.40 -6.01
CA LEU A 85 -2.65 -1.55 -5.28
C LEU A 85 -2.30 -1.42 -3.79
N ILE A 86 -3.24 -1.68 -2.90
CA ILE A 86 -2.99 -1.79 -1.46
C ILE A 86 -3.51 -3.14 -0.97
N PHE A 87 -2.69 -3.85 -0.19
CA PHE A 87 -3.04 -5.13 0.42
C PHE A 87 -3.46 -4.96 1.88
N PHE A 88 -4.41 -5.78 2.30
CA PHE A 88 -4.90 -5.84 3.67
C PHE A 88 -4.81 -7.27 4.20
N ASN A 89 -4.30 -7.42 5.41
CA ASN A 89 -4.16 -8.72 6.05
C ASN A 89 -5.50 -9.21 6.65
N SER A 90 -5.54 -10.39 7.27
CA SER A 90 -6.77 -10.92 7.90
C SER A 90 -7.19 -10.23 9.19
N LEU A 91 -6.39 -9.28 9.69
CA LEU A 91 -6.76 -8.36 10.76
C LEU A 91 -7.29 -7.03 10.19
N GLY A 92 -7.44 -6.92 8.86
CA GLY A 92 -7.91 -5.69 8.24
C GLY A 92 -6.90 -4.54 8.29
N ASP A 93 -5.62 -4.81 8.60
CA ASP A 93 -4.58 -3.78 8.53
C ASP A 93 -3.90 -3.77 7.16
N GLU A 94 -3.50 -2.58 6.70
CA GLU A 94 -2.65 -2.43 5.51
C GLU A 94 -1.33 -3.19 5.74
N CYS A 95 -0.91 -3.98 4.74
CA CYS A 95 0.29 -4.79 4.83
C CYS A 95 1.19 -4.67 3.59
N GLY A 96 1.21 -3.49 3.00
CA GLY A 96 1.97 -3.17 1.80
C GLY A 96 1.10 -2.87 0.58
N GLY A 97 1.76 -2.65 -0.55
CA GLY A 97 1.11 -2.20 -1.76
C GLY A 97 2.09 -1.98 -2.91
N LEU A 98 1.55 -1.73 -4.09
CA LEU A 98 2.28 -1.31 -5.29
C LEU A 98 1.74 0.05 -5.72
N VAL A 99 2.58 1.08 -5.70
CA VAL A 99 2.27 2.37 -6.31
C VAL A 99 3.21 2.60 -7.49
N TYR A 100 2.68 3.14 -8.57
CA TYR A 100 3.47 3.48 -9.75
C TYR A 100 2.83 4.68 -10.43
N ASP A 101 3.59 5.75 -10.55
CA ASP A 101 3.19 6.92 -11.32
C ASP A 101 4.38 7.57 -12.04
N ALA A 102 4.07 8.43 -13.01
CA ALA A 102 5.02 9.26 -13.70
C ALA A 102 4.37 10.57 -14.16
N ASN A 103 5.09 11.67 -13.99
CA ASN A 103 4.71 12.99 -14.50
C ASN A 103 5.94 13.67 -15.15
N GLU A 104 5.77 14.91 -15.60
CA GLU A 104 6.85 15.66 -16.28
C GLU A 104 8.11 15.88 -15.40
N LYS A 105 7.96 15.83 -14.08
CA LYS A 105 9.04 16.11 -13.12
C LYS A 105 9.72 14.84 -12.62
N GLU A 106 8.97 13.75 -12.48
CA GLU A 106 9.48 12.52 -11.87
C GLU A 106 8.71 11.26 -12.29
N SER A 107 9.35 10.12 -12.14
CA SER A 107 8.71 8.80 -12.24
C SER A 107 9.16 7.94 -11.09
N GLY A 108 8.24 7.16 -10.53
CA GLY A 108 8.55 6.30 -9.40
C GLY A 108 7.63 5.10 -9.31
N MET A 109 8.20 4.00 -8.82
CA MET A 109 7.46 2.79 -8.49
C MET A 109 7.95 2.27 -7.14
N VAL A 110 7.02 1.89 -6.28
CA VAL A 110 7.33 1.22 -5.02
C VAL A 110 6.39 0.04 -4.86
N TYR A 111 6.96 -1.16 -4.86
CA TYR A 111 6.32 -2.33 -4.26
C TYR A 111 6.82 -2.47 -2.83
N SER A 112 5.90 -2.54 -1.88
CA SER A 112 6.16 -2.51 -0.45
C SER A 112 5.53 -3.70 0.24
N VAL A 113 6.24 -4.24 1.23
CA VAL A 113 5.75 -5.30 2.12
C VAL A 113 5.97 -4.83 3.55
N ASP A 114 4.88 -4.72 4.31
CA ASP A 114 4.93 -4.23 5.68
C ASP A 114 5.10 -5.37 6.67
N GLN A 115 5.88 -5.12 7.73
CA GLN A 115 5.85 -5.99 8.90
C GLN A 115 4.57 -5.71 9.70
N ARG A 116 4.03 -6.77 10.32
CA ARG A 116 2.85 -6.69 11.18
C ARG A 116 2.99 -5.58 12.23
N ASN A 117 1.94 -4.75 12.36
CA ASN A 117 1.83 -3.66 13.35
C ASN A 117 2.89 -2.55 13.24
N THR A 118 3.76 -2.64 12.23
CA THR A 118 4.76 -1.64 11.92
C THR A 118 4.58 -1.25 10.45
N ASP A 119 5.66 -1.09 9.71
CA ASP A 119 5.69 -0.45 8.39
C ASP A 119 6.69 -1.22 7.50
N GLN A 120 7.04 -0.74 6.30
CA GLN A 120 7.76 -1.56 5.29
C GLN A 120 9.04 -2.24 5.80
N ILE A 121 9.10 -3.57 5.75
CA ILE A 121 10.33 -4.35 6.00
C ILE A 121 11.11 -4.64 4.71
N MET A 122 10.43 -4.53 3.56
CA MET A 122 11.00 -4.76 2.24
C MET A 122 10.35 -3.84 1.20
N GLN A 123 11.15 -3.34 0.26
CA GLN A 123 10.67 -2.59 -0.89
C GLN A 123 11.49 -2.91 -2.14
N LEU A 124 10.80 -3.09 -3.26
CA LEU A 124 11.38 -2.92 -4.59
C LEU A 124 11.02 -1.51 -5.05
N GLN A 125 12.03 -0.68 -5.28
CA GLN A 125 11.85 0.75 -5.54
C GLN A 125 12.52 1.16 -6.86
N TYR A 126 11.91 2.14 -7.51
CA TYR A 126 12.43 2.91 -8.63
C TYR A 126 12.05 4.38 -8.43
N LEU A 127 13.01 5.27 -8.68
CA LEU A 127 12.83 6.71 -8.64
C LEU A 127 13.70 7.34 -9.74
N GLU A 128 13.10 8.19 -10.57
CA GLU A 128 13.75 8.97 -11.60
C GLU A 128 13.30 10.42 -11.51
N GLN A 129 14.26 11.34 -11.50
CA GLN A 129 14.02 12.78 -11.64
C GLN A 129 14.22 13.22 -13.09
N ALA A 130 13.37 14.14 -13.56
CA ALA A 130 13.57 14.84 -14.83
C ALA A 130 14.69 15.88 -14.74
N GLY A 131 15.20 16.33 -15.89
CA GLY A 131 16.26 17.34 -15.98
C GLY A 131 17.49 16.86 -16.77
N LYS A 132 18.52 17.71 -16.85
CA LYS A 132 19.80 17.38 -17.53
C LYS A 132 20.65 16.41 -16.70
N ASP A 133 20.63 16.55 -15.38
CA ASP A 133 21.33 15.67 -14.43
C ASP A 133 20.40 14.59 -13.87
N LYS A 134 19.77 13.81 -14.76
CA LYS A 134 18.79 12.79 -14.37
C LYS A 134 19.38 11.80 -13.37
N LYS A 135 18.94 11.89 -12.11
CA LYS A 135 19.25 10.89 -11.10
C LYS A 135 18.23 9.76 -11.16
N ARG A 136 18.75 8.54 -11.21
CA ARG A 136 17.97 7.30 -11.26
C ARG A 136 18.43 6.39 -10.15
N VAL A 137 17.52 6.07 -9.24
CA VAL A 137 17.71 5.13 -8.15
C VAL A 137 16.76 3.98 -8.39
N TYR A 138 17.24 2.75 -8.30
CA TYR A 138 16.37 1.58 -8.32
C TYR A 138 17.01 0.43 -7.59
N GLY A 139 16.21 -0.48 -7.03
CA GLY A 139 16.73 -1.67 -6.37
C GLY A 139 15.83 -2.23 -5.29
N LEU A 140 16.32 -3.28 -4.65
CA LEU A 140 15.72 -3.91 -3.48
C LEU A 140 16.29 -3.29 -2.22
N LYS A 141 15.42 -2.92 -1.27
CA LYS A 141 15.78 -2.51 0.08
C LYS A 141 15.14 -3.43 1.11
N LEU A 142 15.89 -3.77 2.15
CA LEU A 142 15.42 -4.51 3.31
C LEU A 142 15.78 -3.76 4.59
N TRP A 143 14.89 -3.79 5.57
CA TRP A 143 15.04 -3.10 6.85
C TRP A 143 14.90 -4.07 8.03
N ASP A 144 15.57 -3.74 9.13
CA ASP A 144 15.25 -4.27 10.45
C ASP A 144 14.29 -3.27 11.13
N ARG A 145 13.12 -3.74 11.51
CA ARG A 145 12.11 -2.96 12.23
C ARG A 145 11.88 -3.53 13.63
N PRO A 146 12.02 -2.71 14.69
CA PRO A 146 11.82 -3.18 16.05
C PRO A 146 10.32 -3.28 16.39
N ASP A 147 9.92 -4.35 17.07
CA ASP A 147 8.52 -4.56 17.48
C ASP A 147 8.09 -3.64 18.64
N ASN A 148 9.04 -3.03 19.34
CA ASN A 148 8.81 -2.25 20.56
C ASN A 148 8.39 -0.78 20.31
N PHE A 149 8.17 -0.40 19.05
CA PHE A 149 7.72 0.93 18.67
C PHE A 149 6.72 0.83 17.51
N PRO A 150 5.43 0.56 17.82
CA PRO A 150 4.41 0.27 16.81
C PRO A 150 4.07 1.50 15.97
N LEU A 151 3.46 1.28 14.80
CA LEU A 151 3.16 2.32 13.82
C LEU A 151 2.34 3.49 14.41
N GLU A 152 1.38 3.22 15.29
CA GLU A 152 0.61 4.30 15.93
C GLU A 152 1.47 5.25 16.76
N ASP A 153 2.47 4.73 17.46
CA ASP A 153 3.35 5.54 18.30
C ASP A 153 4.37 6.30 17.46
N ILE A 154 4.81 5.72 16.33
CA ILE A 154 5.57 6.43 15.30
C ILE A 154 4.75 7.63 14.77
N ILE A 155 3.49 7.41 14.39
CA ILE A 155 2.62 8.48 13.87
C ILE A 155 2.41 9.58 14.92
N LYS A 156 2.13 9.23 16.19
CA LYS A 156 1.99 10.22 17.28
C LYS A 156 3.27 11.02 17.50
N PHE A 157 4.41 10.35 17.44
CA PHE A 157 5.72 10.99 17.56
C PHE A 157 5.94 11.98 16.42
N GLU A 158 5.74 11.58 15.17
CA GLU A 158 5.86 12.46 13.99
C GLU A 158 4.89 13.64 14.04
N ASP A 159 3.62 13.41 14.41
CA ASP A 159 2.62 14.45 14.59
C ASP A 159 3.05 15.47 15.66
N SER A 160 3.70 15.01 16.75
CA SER A 160 4.21 15.89 17.81
C SER A 160 5.37 16.77 17.33
N LEU A 161 6.30 16.20 16.56
CA LEU A 161 7.43 16.94 15.98
C LEU A 161 6.96 17.98 14.97
N LYS A 162 6.01 17.60 14.11
CA LYS A 162 5.42 18.52 13.12
C LYS A 162 4.72 19.71 13.78
N LYS A 163 4.01 19.48 14.90
CA LYS A 163 3.37 20.55 15.69
C LYS A 163 4.38 21.45 16.37
N MET A 164 5.50 20.89 16.85
CA MET A 164 6.57 21.66 17.48
C MET A 164 7.27 22.58 16.47
N ASN A 165 7.42 22.13 15.22
CA ASN A 165 8.07 22.87 14.13
C ASN A 165 9.48 23.40 14.50
N ASP A 166 10.23 22.60 15.27
CA ASP A 166 11.60 22.90 15.69
C ASP A 166 12.55 21.84 15.10
N PRO A 167 13.38 22.18 14.10
CA PRO A 167 14.31 21.26 13.48
C PRO A 167 15.39 20.73 14.43
N VAL A 168 15.85 21.54 15.39
CA VAL A 168 16.92 21.16 16.32
C VAL A 168 16.38 20.16 17.33
N ALA A 169 15.22 20.45 17.92
CA ALA A 169 14.53 19.53 18.83
C ALA A 169 14.15 18.23 18.12
N SER A 170 13.65 18.31 16.89
CA SER A 170 13.32 17.13 16.06
C SER A 170 14.56 16.25 15.84
N LYS A 171 15.69 16.84 15.45
CA LYS A 171 16.95 16.10 15.25
C LYS A 171 17.39 15.40 16.53
N LYS A 172 17.30 16.08 17.68
CA LYS A 172 17.63 15.50 18.99
C LYS A 172 16.70 14.33 19.35
N ALA A 173 15.40 14.48 19.11
CA ALA A 173 14.41 13.43 19.37
C ALA A 173 14.66 12.17 18.52
N TYR A 174 14.94 12.33 17.23
CA TYR A 174 15.32 11.20 16.37
C TYR A 174 16.63 10.54 16.81
N ALA A 175 17.63 11.31 17.25
CA ALA A 175 18.87 10.75 17.78
C ALA A 175 18.61 9.87 19.01
N MET A 176 17.77 10.33 19.94
CA MET A 176 17.37 9.55 21.13
C MET A 176 16.64 8.26 20.75
N LEU A 177 15.69 8.29 19.81
CA LEU A 177 15.00 7.06 19.37
C LEU A 177 15.97 6.08 18.68
N ARG A 178 16.95 6.59 17.93
CA ARG A 178 17.99 5.76 17.32
C ARG A 178 18.86 5.07 18.38
N GLU A 179 19.28 5.79 19.42
CA GLU A 179 20.04 5.23 20.54
C GLU A 179 19.23 4.19 21.33
N GLN A 180 17.93 4.40 21.46
CA GLN A 180 17.00 3.43 22.07
C GLN A 180 16.68 2.22 21.18
N GLY A 181 17.19 2.18 19.93
CA GLY A 181 16.90 1.10 18.98
C GLY A 181 15.45 1.04 18.53
N LYS A 182 14.72 2.17 18.60
CA LYS A 182 13.30 2.28 18.22
C LYS A 182 13.08 2.69 16.77
N LEU A 183 14.13 3.15 16.09
CA LEU A 183 14.04 3.51 14.67
C LEU A 183 14.42 2.34 13.78
N THR A 184 13.73 2.26 12.66
CA THR A 184 14.04 1.37 11.55
C THR A 184 15.43 1.65 10.98
N ASN A 185 16.19 0.60 10.72
CA ASN A 185 17.50 0.68 10.08
C ASN A 185 17.49 -0.11 8.77
N GLU A 186 17.93 0.52 7.67
CA GLU A 186 18.17 -0.22 6.42
C GLU A 186 19.29 -1.23 6.68
N ARG A 187 19.09 -2.48 6.29
CA ARG A 187 20.07 -3.56 6.43
C ARG A 187 20.74 -3.91 5.13
N PHE A 188 20.00 -3.79 4.04
CA PHE A 188 20.43 -4.27 2.75
C PHE A 188 19.88 -3.35 1.67
N PHE A 189 20.75 -3.01 0.73
CA PHE A 189 20.36 -2.43 -0.54
C PHE A 189 21.08 -3.17 -1.67
N ALA A 190 20.35 -3.52 -2.72
CA ALA A 190 20.91 -4.01 -3.98
C ALA A 190 20.29 -3.26 -5.15
N GLY A 191 21.12 -2.51 -5.89
CA GLY A 191 20.67 -1.73 -7.03
C GLY A 191 21.56 -0.55 -7.34
N LYS A 192 21.00 0.44 -8.05
CA LYS A 192 21.70 1.67 -8.45
C LYS A 192 21.43 2.82 -7.47
N THR A 193 22.49 3.45 -6.99
CA THR A 193 22.43 4.65 -6.13
C THR A 193 22.28 5.93 -6.97
N ALA A 194 21.96 7.03 -6.29
CA ALA A 194 21.82 8.35 -6.93
C ALA A 194 23.15 8.87 -7.51
N ASP A 195 24.28 8.40 -6.98
CA ASP A 195 25.62 8.80 -7.40
C ASP A 195 26.16 7.96 -8.58
N GLY A 196 25.40 6.94 -8.99
CA GLY A 196 25.67 6.12 -10.17
C GLY A 196 26.20 4.73 -9.85
N ASP A 197 26.56 4.47 -8.59
CA ASP A 197 27.09 3.17 -8.18
C ASP A 197 26.02 2.09 -8.28
N VAL A 198 26.38 0.92 -8.83
CA VAL A 198 25.50 -0.24 -8.93
C VAL A 198 26.09 -1.38 -8.12
N GLY A 199 25.37 -1.85 -7.11
CA GLY A 199 25.91 -2.89 -6.25
C GLY A 199 25.06 -3.26 -5.06
N VAL A 200 25.70 -3.93 -4.11
CA VAL A 200 25.14 -4.42 -2.85
C VAL A 200 25.81 -3.72 -1.68
N PHE A 201 24.99 -3.22 -0.77
CA PHE A 201 25.42 -2.44 0.39
C PHE A 201 24.77 -3.03 1.65
N ILE A 202 25.60 -3.58 2.52
CA ILE A 202 25.16 -4.26 3.75
C ILE A 202 25.50 -3.38 4.94
N ARG A 203 24.51 -3.20 5.82
CA ARG A 203 24.63 -2.42 7.05
C ARG A 203 24.55 -3.33 8.27
N ASP A 204 25.09 -2.86 9.39
CA ASP A 204 24.92 -3.47 10.70
C ASP A 204 23.56 -3.15 11.34
N THR A 205 23.33 -3.63 12.56
CA THR A 205 22.08 -3.41 13.32
C THR A 205 21.82 -1.95 13.68
N LYS A 206 22.84 -1.08 13.58
CA LYS A 206 22.76 0.37 13.81
C LYS A 206 22.61 1.16 12.49
N GLY A 207 22.47 0.47 11.35
CA GLY A 207 22.34 1.08 10.03
C GLY A 207 23.66 1.59 9.45
N LYS A 208 24.81 1.27 10.04
CA LYS A 208 26.12 1.65 9.52
C LYS A 208 26.58 0.65 8.46
N VAL A 209 27.04 1.14 7.31
CA VAL A 209 27.54 0.28 6.22
C VAL A 209 28.80 -0.47 6.69
N ARG A 210 28.85 -1.77 6.44
CA ARG A 210 29.98 -2.66 6.78
C ARG A 210 30.60 -3.34 5.58
N LEU A 211 29.83 -3.53 4.51
CA LEU A 211 30.29 -4.09 3.26
C LEU A 211 29.67 -3.32 2.10
N LYS A 212 30.51 -2.97 1.13
CA LYS A 212 30.07 -2.51 -0.20
C LYS A 212 30.70 -3.40 -1.26
N LEU A 213 29.88 -3.89 -2.18
CA LEU A 213 30.29 -4.62 -3.38
C LEU A 213 29.62 -3.94 -4.56
N TYR A 214 30.35 -3.16 -5.35
CA TYR A 214 29.73 -2.30 -6.37
C TYR A 214 30.64 -1.99 -7.55
N ILE A 215 30.01 -1.55 -8.63
CA ILE A 215 30.65 -0.93 -9.79
C ILE A 215 30.35 0.57 -9.69
N ASP A 216 31.40 1.39 -9.71
CA ASP A 216 31.23 2.84 -9.64
C ASP A 216 30.82 3.46 -10.99
N LYS A 217 30.51 4.76 -10.97
CA LYS A 217 30.16 5.52 -12.18
C LYS A 217 31.24 5.54 -13.29
N ASN A 218 32.48 5.16 -12.97
CA ASN A 218 33.61 5.07 -13.91
C ASN A 218 33.86 3.62 -14.37
N ASN A 219 32.94 2.69 -14.07
CA ASN A 219 33.03 1.25 -14.35
C ASN A 219 34.19 0.53 -13.62
N GLN A 220 34.64 1.05 -12.48
CA GLN A 220 35.62 0.34 -11.65
C GLN A 220 34.92 -0.54 -10.62
N THR A 221 35.46 -1.74 -10.40
CA THR A 221 34.93 -2.71 -9.43
C THR A 221 35.51 -2.48 -8.05
N HIS A 222 34.65 -2.45 -7.03
CA HIS A 222 35.04 -2.20 -5.64
C HIS A 222 34.48 -3.25 -4.69
N ILE A 223 35.31 -3.66 -3.72
CA ILE A 223 34.92 -4.45 -2.55
C ILE A 223 35.49 -3.74 -1.32
N GLU A 224 34.64 -3.12 -0.51
CA GLU A 224 35.05 -2.36 0.66
C GLU A 224 34.48 -2.97 1.94
N ASN A 225 35.34 -3.41 2.85
CA ASN A 225 34.99 -3.72 4.23
C ASN A 225 35.14 -2.46 5.07
N LEU A 226 34.18 -2.13 5.93
CA LEU A 226 34.20 -0.92 6.76
C LEU A 226 34.14 -1.25 8.25
N ASP A 227 34.98 -0.57 9.04
CA ASP A 227 35.02 -0.65 10.49
C ASP A 227 33.80 0.04 11.14
N GLU A 228 33.76 0.06 12.47
CA GLU A 228 32.66 0.69 13.23
C GLU A 228 32.49 2.19 13.01
N ASN A 229 33.55 2.86 12.58
CA ASN A 229 33.61 4.29 12.32
C ASN A 229 33.38 4.62 10.84
N GLY A 230 33.29 3.61 9.97
CA GLY A 230 33.10 3.78 8.53
C GLY A 230 34.41 3.94 7.76
N ASN A 231 35.55 3.57 8.34
CA ASN A 231 36.83 3.56 7.64
C ASN A 231 37.01 2.22 6.90
N VAL A 232 37.63 2.26 5.72
CA VAL A 232 37.96 1.05 4.98
C VAL A 232 39.02 0.24 5.72
N VAL A 233 38.72 -1.05 5.94
CA VAL A 233 39.64 -2.02 6.53
C VAL A 233 40.34 -2.77 5.39
N LYS A 234 41.67 -2.84 5.47
CA LYS A 234 42.50 -3.62 4.53
C LYS A 234 42.55 -5.09 4.93
#